data_AF-A0A6G9S9Z1-F1
#
_entry.id   AF-A0A6G9S9Z1-F1
#
_cell.length_a   1.000
_cell.length_b   1.000
_cell.length_c   1.000
_cell.angle_alpha   90.00
_cell.angle_beta   90.00
_cell.angle_gamma   90.00
#
_symmetry.space_group_name_H-M   'P 1'
#
loop_
_entity.id
_entity.type
_entity.pdbx_description
1 polymer ?
#
loop_
_entity_poly.entity_id
_entity_poly.type
_entity_poly.pdbx_seq_one_letter_code
_entity_poly.pdbx_strand_id
1 'polypeptide(L)'
;MTEVLLKELSNEDIDWMLAAGKQVELEPETVLIQQGQPLEALHILLDGALKVTLAQADKNPLGRAFAALEGGSLSGREIAQLSSGEMVGEIPFVETYLPATTVSATSRSLVLTIPRSRLIQKLEQDSSFAAHLYRASAVLLANRLEQMINQLGNSTVVLSQPQLREALIVFAELHDRDLDWLITAGRVEQFPANTVLIRSGRPIESLYILLDGSVTLNAAETEYNPLSQAFSNLEDSENQVFEKEFGRLWRGDILGETPFIEVQPSAVTVKTLEDSRVLKIPRWRLSAKLLHDVGFASRFYRVLAILLADKQQAIAQRLGYGRVTYSSGQSLEESFSNELSTNSLGQVALAGARFEWMLKRIGIE
;
A
#
# COMPACT_ATOMS: atom_id res chain seq x y z
N MET A 1 7.02 -12.96 14.72
CA MET A 1 5.72 -13.58 14.41
C MET A 1 4.70 -12.47 14.31
N THR A 2 4.19 -12.23 13.11
CA THR A 2 3.29 -11.10 12.84
C THR A 2 1.87 -11.55 13.20
N GLU A 3 1.46 -11.41 14.47
CA GLU A 3 0.11 -11.80 14.95
C GLU A 3 -1.02 -10.87 14.45
N VAL A 4 -0.87 -10.25 13.28
CA VAL A 4 -1.82 -9.26 12.76
C VAL A 4 -3.18 -9.90 12.52
N LEU A 5 -3.23 -11.09 11.92
CA LEU A 5 -4.49 -11.80 11.70
C LEU A 5 -5.21 -12.08 13.02
N LEU A 6 -4.49 -12.49 14.07
CA LEU A 6 -5.08 -12.78 15.38
C LEU A 6 -5.54 -11.52 16.13
N LYS A 7 -4.94 -10.36 15.85
CA LYS A 7 -5.32 -9.08 16.47
C LYS A 7 -6.52 -8.44 15.79
N GLU A 8 -6.65 -8.64 14.48
CA GLU A 8 -7.65 -7.94 13.66
C GLU A 8 -8.88 -8.80 13.37
N LEU A 9 -8.76 -10.13 13.34
CA LEU A 9 -9.89 -11.05 13.14
C LEU A 9 -10.52 -11.45 14.47
N SER A 10 -11.85 -11.50 14.51
CA SER A 10 -12.60 -12.05 15.63
C SER A 10 -12.58 -13.59 15.62
N ASN A 11 -13.00 -14.21 16.73
CA ASN A 11 -13.15 -15.66 16.79
C ASN A 11 -14.14 -16.18 15.74
N GLU A 12 -15.23 -15.46 15.47
CA GLU A 12 -16.20 -15.84 14.44
C GLU A 12 -15.59 -15.80 13.03
N ASP A 13 -14.74 -14.81 12.76
CA ASP A 13 -14.01 -14.70 11.49
C ASP A 13 -13.07 -15.90 11.32
N ILE A 14 -12.31 -16.23 12.37
CA ILE A 14 -11.37 -17.36 12.37
C ILE A 14 -12.12 -18.69 12.17
N ASP A 15 -13.21 -18.91 12.91
CA ASP A 15 -14.04 -20.11 12.81
C ASP A 15 -14.60 -20.26 11.38
N TRP A 16 -15.08 -19.15 10.80
CA TRP A 16 -15.53 -19.15 9.41
C TRP A 16 -14.40 -19.49 8.43
N MET A 17 -13.20 -18.90 8.62
CA MET A 17 -12.05 -19.16 7.74
C MET A 17 -11.59 -20.62 7.80
N LEU A 18 -11.61 -21.23 8.99
CA LEU A 18 -11.30 -22.66 9.18
C LEU A 18 -12.35 -23.56 8.53
N ALA A 19 -13.63 -23.21 8.61
CA ALA A 19 -14.73 -23.96 8.00
C ALA A 19 -14.78 -23.80 6.47
N ALA A 20 -14.47 -22.60 5.96
CA ALA A 20 -14.51 -22.28 4.54
C ALA A 20 -13.27 -22.77 3.78
N GLY A 21 -12.12 -22.79 4.46
CA GLY A 21 -10.82 -23.15 3.92
C GLY A 21 -10.45 -24.62 4.06
N LYS A 22 -9.32 -25.00 3.47
CA LYS A 22 -8.70 -26.32 3.60
C LYS A 22 -7.23 -26.15 3.94
N GLN A 23 -6.73 -27.00 4.83
CA GLN A 23 -5.30 -27.08 5.09
C GLN A 23 -4.61 -27.89 4.00
N VAL A 24 -3.54 -27.35 3.45
CA VAL A 24 -2.74 -27.95 2.37
C VAL A 24 -1.30 -27.99 2.84
N GLU A 25 -0.71 -29.18 2.82
CA GLU A 25 0.72 -29.34 3.03
C GLU A 25 1.46 -29.08 1.71
N LEU A 26 2.55 -28.32 1.81
CA LEU A 26 3.44 -28.00 0.70
C LEU A 26 4.78 -28.67 0.95
N GLU A 27 5.28 -29.41 -0.04
CA GLU A 27 6.67 -29.87 -0.06
C GLU A 27 7.61 -28.70 -0.42
N PRO A 28 8.89 -28.76 -0.02
CA PRO A 28 9.87 -27.76 -0.45
C PRO A 28 9.85 -27.55 -1.96
N GLU A 29 10.08 -26.30 -2.39
CA GLU A 29 10.06 -25.85 -3.79
C GLU A 29 8.68 -25.83 -4.47
N THR A 30 7.61 -26.28 -3.79
CA THR A 30 6.24 -26.14 -4.31
C THR A 30 5.90 -24.67 -4.50
N VAL A 31 5.52 -24.29 -5.73
CA VAL A 31 5.05 -22.95 -6.05
C VAL A 31 3.58 -22.83 -5.66
N LEU A 32 3.28 -21.89 -4.77
CA LEU A 32 1.92 -21.60 -4.31
C LEU A 32 1.27 -20.46 -5.11
N ILE A 33 2.06 -19.43 -5.43
CA ILE A 33 1.61 -18.28 -6.24
C ILE A 33 2.61 -18.09 -7.36
N GLN A 34 2.11 -17.92 -8.58
CA GLN A 34 2.93 -17.69 -9.76
C GLN A 34 2.77 -16.24 -10.23
N GLN A 35 3.89 -15.55 -10.46
CA GLN A 35 3.89 -14.21 -11.02
C GLN A 35 3.09 -14.14 -12.33
N GLY A 36 2.24 -13.12 -12.46
CA GLY A 36 1.43 -12.86 -13.65
C GLY A 36 0.21 -13.79 -13.81
N GLN A 37 -0.06 -14.68 -12.86
CA GLN A 37 -1.24 -15.57 -12.87
C GLN A 37 -2.29 -15.11 -11.86
N PRO A 38 -3.60 -15.15 -12.19
CA PRO A 38 -4.64 -14.70 -11.27
C PRO A 38 -4.66 -15.54 -9.99
N LEU A 39 -4.97 -14.89 -8.87
CA LEU A 39 -5.16 -15.57 -7.59
C LEU A 39 -6.54 -16.23 -7.53
N GLU A 40 -6.58 -17.55 -7.36
CA GLU A 40 -7.83 -18.31 -7.24
C GLU A 40 -8.26 -18.52 -5.79
N ALA A 41 -7.39 -18.21 -4.82
CA ALA A 41 -7.63 -18.40 -3.41
C ALA A 41 -6.84 -17.40 -2.55
N LEU A 42 -7.34 -17.21 -1.33
CA LEU A 42 -6.58 -16.62 -0.23
C LEU A 42 -5.78 -17.71 0.46
N HIS A 43 -4.50 -17.46 0.68
CA HIS A 43 -3.59 -18.38 1.35
C HIS A 43 -3.03 -17.76 2.63
N ILE A 44 -3.00 -18.52 3.72
CA ILE A 44 -2.40 -18.11 5.00
C ILE A 44 -1.41 -19.18 5.43
N LEU A 45 -0.18 -18.77 5.69
CA LEU A 45 0.86 -19.68 6.17
C LEU A 45 0.62 -20.00 7.65
N LEU A 46 0.29 -21.25 7.94
CA LEU A 46 0.05 -21.74 9.30
C LEU A 46 1.35 -22.25 9.97
N ASP A 47 2.21 -22.91 9.20
CA ASP A 47 3.49 -23.42 9.69
C ASP A 47 4.51 -23.55 8.54
N GLY A 48 5.80 -23.50 8.84
CA GLY A 48 6.88 -23.52 7.86
C GLY A 48 7.31 -22.13 7.39
N ALA A 49 7.93 -22.09 6.20
CA ALA A 49 8.49 -20.87 5.62
C ALA A 49 8.33 -20.87 4.10
N LEU A 50 8.00 -19.69 3.56
CA LEU A 50 7.91 -19.47 2.11
C LEU A 50 8.88 -18.37 1.70
N LYS A 51 9.38 -18.42 0.46
CA LYS A 51 10.14 -17.34 -0.15
C LYS A 51 9.31 -16.65 -1.23
N VAL A 52 9.44 -15.33 -1.28
CA VAL A 52 8.87 -14.48 -2.33
C VAL A 52 9.98 -14.13 -3.29
N THR A 53 9.85 -14.55 -4.54
CA THR A 53 10.81 -14.32 -5.60
C THR A 53 10.21 -13.46 -6.70
N LEU A 54 11.04 -12.65 -7.31
CA LEU A 54 10.69 -11.80 -8.42
C LEU A 54 11.44 -12.26 -9.66
N ALA A 55 10.72 -12.66 -10.71
CA ALA A 55 11.35 -12.99 -11.97
C ALA A 55 11.88 -11.70 -12.62
N GLN A 56 13.19 -11.67 -12.90
CA GLN A 56 13.76 -10.58 -13.70
C GLN A 56 13.30 -10.76 -15.14
N ALA A 57 12.82 -9.68 -15.77
CA ALA A 57 12.43 -9.74 -17.17
C ALA A 57 13.63 -10.16 -18.03
N ASP A 58 13.42 -11.12 -18.92
CA ASP A 58 14.37 -11.59 -19.93
C ASP A 58 15.02 -10.46 -20.74
N LYS A 59 14.47 -9.24 -20.73
CA LYS A 59 14.96 -8.10 -21.52
C LYS A 59 16.13 -7.36 -20.88
N ASN A 60 16.51 -7.62 -19.62
CA ASN A 60 17.67 -6.95 -19.01
C ASN A 60 18.98 -7.62 -19.46
N PRO A 61 19.84 -6.95 -20.25
CA PRO A 61 21.10 -7.52 -20.71
C PRO A 61 22.07 -7.84 -19.57
N LEU A 62 22.01 -7.13 -18.44
CA LEU A 62 22.78 -7.48 -17.24
C LEU A 62 22.23 -8.72 -16.56
N GLY A 63 20.90 -8.86 -16.46
CA GLY A 63 20.25 -10.05 -15.92
C GLY A 63 20.65 -11.30 -16.71
N ARG A 64 20.62 -11.22 -18.04
CA ARG A 64 21.10 -12.30 -18.93
C ARG A 64 22.56 -12.65 -18.70
N ALA A 65 23.43 -11.64 -18.52
CA ALA A 65 24.84 -11.86 -18.26
C ALA A 65 25.09 -12.56 -16.92
N PHE A 66 24.36 -12.18 -15.86
CA PHE A 66 24.42 -12.88 -14.57
C PHE A 66 23.92 -14.33 -14.68
N ALA A 67 22.77 -14.56 -15.32
CA ALA A 67 22.25 -15.91 -15.53
C ALA A 67 23.19 -16.81 -16.35
N ALA A 68 23.91 -16.24 -17.33
CA ALA A 68 24.91 -16.96 -18.10
C ALA A 68 26.13 -17.36 -17.26
N LEU A 69 26.48 -16.58 -16.23
CA LEU A 69 27.56 -16.88 -15.29
C LEU A 69 27.14 -17.91 -14.22
N GLU A 70 25.86 -17.95 -13.85
CA GLU A 70 25.30 -18.87 -12.83
C GLU A 70 24.72 -20.18 -13.40
N GLY A 71 24.98 -20.50 -14.66
CA GLY A 71 24.61 -21.81 -15.23
C GLY A 71 23.26 -21.89 -15.94
N GLY A 72 22.73 -20.75 -16.43
CA GLY A 72 21.71 -20.72 -17.48
C GLY A 72 20.26 -20.56 -17.02
N SER A 73 20.00 -20.32 -15.73
CA SER A 73 18.65 -19.97 -15.24
C SER A 73 18.67 -18.59 -14.60
N LEU A 74 17.78 -17.70 -15.05
CA LEU A 74 17.42 -16.50 -14.31
C LEU A 74 16.63 -16.93 -13.07
N SER A 75 17.33 -17.37 -12.03
CA SER A 75 16.69 -17.60 -10.74
C SER A 75 16.14 -16.26 -10.26
N GLY A 76 14.81 -16.22 -10.02
CA GLY A 76 14.15 -14.99 -9.58
C GLY A 76 14.81 -14.47 -8.31
N ARG A 77 15.00 -13.15 -8.20
CA ARG A 77 15.60 -12.54 -7.02
C ARG A 77 14.66 -12.76 -5.84
N GLU A 78 15.16 -13.37 -4.76
CA GLU A 78 14.44 -13.40 -3.49
C GLU A 78 14.36 -11.97 -2.92
N ILE A 79 13.14 -11.51 -2.66
CA ILE A 79 12.86 -10.17 -2.15
C ILE A 79 12.22 -10.18 -0.76
N ALA A 80 11.70 -11.32 -0.31
CA ALA A 80 11.17 -11.48 1.04
C ALA A 80 11.07 -12.97 1.42
N GLN A 81 11.02 -13.21 2.73
CA GLN A 81 10.61 -14.49 3.30
C GLN A 81 9.34 -14.29 4.11
N LEU A 82 8.40 -15.23 4.00
CA LEU A 82 7.15 -15.23 4.76
C LEU A 82 7.24 -16.23 5.90
N SER A 83 6.66 -15.83 7.04
CA SER A 83 6.64 -16.63 8.26
C SER A 83 5.22 -16.97 8.71
N SER A 84 5.10 -17.96 9.59
CA SER A 84 3.80 -18.38 10.14
C SER A 84 2.98 -17.19 10.67
N GLY A 85 1.69 -17.18 10.32
CA GLY A 85 0.73 -16.11 10.63
C GLY A 85 0.57 -15.08 9.52
N GLU A 86 1.32 -15.18 8.41
CA GLU A 86 1.24 -14.22 7.32
C GLU A 86 0.29 -14.65 6.19
N MET A 87 -0.39 -13.66 5.61
CA MET A 87 -1.13 -13.81 4.37
C MET A 87 -0.15 -13.91 3.21
N VAL A 88 -0.31 -14.97 2.40
CA VAL A 88 0.61 -15.27 1.30
C VAL A 88 0.14 -14.60 0.02
N GLY A 89 1.10 -13.92 -0.64
CA GLY A 89 0.83 -13.13 -1.82
C GLY A 89 0.13 -11.82 -1.51
N GLU A 90 -0.61 -11.35 -2.50
CA GLU A 90 -1.26 -10.06 -2.53
C GLU A 90 -2.78 -10.24 -2.45
N ILE A 91 -3.54 -9.16 -2.63
CA ILE A 91 -4.97 -9.13 -2.37
C ILE A 91 -5.75 -10.05 -3.34
N PRO A 92 -6.40 -11.14 -2.87
CA PRO A 92 -7.15 -12.03 -3.76
C PRO A 92 -8.56 -11.50 -4.10
N PHE A 93 -9.02 -10.44 -3.44
CA PHE A 93 -10.36 -9.86 -3.60
C PHE A 93 -10.43 -8.66 -4.57
N VAL A 94 -9.37 -8.40 -5.32
CA VAL A 94 -9.32 -7.39 -6.40
C VAL A 94 -9.18 -8.15 -7.72
N GLU A 95 -10.16 -8.03 -8.62
CA GLU A 95 -10.24 -8.84 -9.85
C GLU A 95 -9.12 -8.60 -10.86
N THR A 96 -8.61 -7.38 -10.89
CA THR A 96 -7.67 -6.92 -11.92
C THR A 96 -6.21 -7.16 -11.55
N TYR A 97 -5.95 -7.71 -10.36
CA TYR A 97 -4.62 -7.76 -9.79
C TYR A 97 -3.92 -9.07 -10.13
N LEU A 98 -2.85 -8.98 -10.92
CA LEU A 98 -1.96 -10.11 -11.19
C LEU A 98 -0.74 -9.98 -10.28
N PRO A 99 -0.40 -10.99 -9.46
CA PRO A 99 0.76 -10.96 -8.58
C PRO A 99 2.03 -10.58 -9.33
N ALA A 100 2.76 -9.62 -8.78
CA ALA A 100 4.06 -9.22 -9.33
C ALA A 100 5.18 -10.21 -8.97
N THR A 101 4.90 -11.17 -8.08
CA THR A 101 5.88 -12.06 -7.48
C THR A 101 5.42 -13.51 -7.52
N THR A 102 6.39 -14.43 -7.43
CA THR A 102 6.18 -15.85 -7.24
C THR A 102 6.42 -16.20 -5.78
N VAL A 103 5.58 -17.03 -5.18
CA VAL A 103 5.77 -17.53 -3.82
C VAL A 103 5.93 -19.04 -3.84
N SER A 104 6.99 -19.54 -3.21
CA SER A 104 7.30 -20.97 -3.14
C SER A 104 7.74 -21.39 -1.75
N ALA A 105 7.51 -22.66 -1.40
CA ALA A 105 7.91 -23.20 -0.12
C ALA A 105 9.44 -23.39 -0.03
N THR A 106 10.05 -22.97 1.08
CA THR A 106 11.48 -23.24 1.35
C THR A 106 11.67 -24.47 2.22
N SER A 107 10.69 -24.79 3.04
CA SER A 107 10.60 -26.01 3.84
C SER A 107 9.20 -26.63 3.70
N ARG A 108 9.02 -27.84 4.22
CA ARG A 108 7.67 -28.42 4.36
C ARG A 108 6.81 -27.44 5.16
N SER A 109 5.70 -27.01 4.58
CA SER A 109 4.88 -25.91 5.10
C SER A 109 3.41 -26.27 5.10
N LEU A 110 2.63 -25.68 6.00
CA LEU A 110 1.19 -25.87 6.11
C LEU A 110 0.49 -24.56 5.78
N VAL A 111 -0.47 -24.59 4.84
CA VAL A 111 -1.19 -23.40 4.38
C VAL A 111 -2.70 -23.60 4.48
N LEU A 112 -3.40 -22.62 5.06
CA LEU A 112 -4.86 -22.53 4.94
C LEU A 112 -5.22 -21.89 3.60
N THR A 113 -5.98 -22.60 2.78
CA THR A 113 -6.42 -22.14 1.45
C THR A 113 -7.93 -21.93 1.44
N ILE A 114 -8.37 -20.69 1.21
CA ILE A 114 -9.79 -20.31 1.12
C ILE A 114 -10.11 -19.94 -0.33
N PRO A 115 -11.03 -20.67 -1.00
CA PRO A 115 -11.39 -20.36 -2.39
C PRO A 115 -11.89 -18.92 -2.55
N ARG A 116 -11.42 -18.24 -3.59
CA ARG A 116 -11.77 -16.83 -3.85
C ARG A 116 -13.27 -16.60 -3.93
N SER A 117 -14.02 -17.51 -4.57
CA SER A 117 -15.48 -17.38 -4.68
C SER A 117 -16.19 -17.34 -3.33
N ARG A 118 -15.78 -18.20 -2.39
CA ARG A 118 -16.31 -18.20 -1.01
C ARG A 118 -15.91 -16.95 -0.25
N LEU A 119 -14.67 -16.48 -0.44
CA LEU A 119 -14.17 -15.27 0.17
C LEU A 119 -14.96 -14.04 -0.28
N ILE A 120 -15.10 -13.83 -1.59
CA ILE A 120 -15.87 -12.72 -2.17
C ILE A 120 -17.29 -12.75 -1.64
N GLN A 121 -17.94 -13.91 -1.65
CA GLN A 121 -19.31 -14.05 -1.13
C GLN A 121 -19.41 -13.62 0.34
N LYS A 122 -18.47 -14.02 1.20
CA LYS A 122 -18.48 -13.62 2.62
C LYS A 122 -18.20 -12.13 2.78
N LEU A 123 -17.28 -11.55 2.01
CA LEU A 123 -16.98 -10.11 2.01
C LEU A 123 -18.20 -9.26 1.62
N GLU A 124 -19.03 -9.74 0.70
CA GLU A 124 -20.26 -9.05 0.28
C GLU A 124 -21.40 -9.17 1.29
N GLN A 125 -21.51 -10.34 1.94
CA GLN A 125 -22.61 -10.64 2.87
C GLN A 125 -22.37 -10.12 4.28
N ASP A 126 -21.12 -9.98 4.69
CA ASP A 126 -20.74 -9.64 6.06
C ASP A 126 -19.74 -8.48 6.09
N SER A 127 -20.26 -7.29 6.35
CA SER A 127 -19.43 -6.08 6.45
C SER A 127 -18.48 -6.10 7.65
N SER A 128 -18.77 -6.86 8.71
CA SER A 128 -17.89 -6.97 9.87
C SER A 128 -16.66 -7.79 9.52
N PHE A 129 -16.87 -8.99 8.97
CA PHE A 129 -15.79 -9.83 8.44
C PHE A 129 -14.97 -9.06 7.40
N ALA A 130 -15.64 -8.32 6.49
CA ALA A 130 -14.96 -7.52 5.49
C ALA A 130 -14.09 -6.42 6.11
N ALA A 131 -14.60 -5.67 7.07
CA ALA A 131 -13.82 -4.65 7.77
C ALA A 131 -12.58 -5.24 8.45
N HIS A 132 -12.73 -6.36 9.17
CA HIS A 132 -11.62 -7.04 9.83
C HIS A 132 -10.58 -7.56 8.83
N LEU A 133 -11.01 -8.25 7.78
CA LEU A 133 -10.08 -8.80 6.79
C LEU A 133 -9.37 -7.71 5.99
N TYR A 134 -10.08 -6.68 5.52
CA TYR A 134 -9.47 -5.58 4.78
C TYR A 134 -8.47 -4.82 5.64
N ARG A 135 -8.80 -4.62 6.92
CA ARG A 135 -7.88 -4.01 7.88
C ARG A 135 -6.64 -4.87 8.08
N ALA A 136 -6.80 -6.17 8.32
CA ALA A 136 -5.69 -7.11 8.44
C ALA A 136 -4.80 -7.10 7.19
N SER A 137 -5.39 -7.12 5.99
CA SER A 137 -4.67 -7.02 4.72
C SER A 137 -3.89 -5.70 4.62
N ALA A 138 -4.51 -4.56 4.93
CA ALA A 138 -3.85 -3.27 4.92
C ALA A 138 -2.64 -3.25 5.87
N VAL A 139 -2.78 -3.74 7.11
CA VAL A 139 -1.68 -3.80 8.07
C VAL A 139 -0.54 -4.71 7.58
N LEU A 140 -0.85 -5.89 7.04
CA LEU A 140 0.16 -6.80 6.51
C LEU A 140 0.90 -6.22 5.29
N LEU A 141 0.17 -5.56 4.40
CA LEU A 141 0.74 -4.88 3.24
C LEU A 141 1.61 -3.69 3.66
N ALA A 142 1.19 -2.90 4.64
CA ALA A 142 1.99 -1.78 5.12
C ALA A 142 3.30 -2.26 5.79
N ASN A 143 3.23 -3.28 6.66
CA ASN A 143 4.43 -3.89 7.27
C ASN A 143 5.40 -4.44 6.22
N ARG A 144 4.91 -5.17 5.21
CA ARG A 144 5.77 -5.73 4.16
C ARG A 144 6.33 -4.64 3.24
N LEU A 145 5.56 -3.56 3.02
CA LEU A 145 6.03 -2.38 2.29
C LEU A 145 7.24 -1.76 3.00
N GLU A 146 7.12 -1.55 4.31
CA GLU A 146 8.21 -1.04 5.16
C GLU A 146 9.44 -1.97 5.14
N GLN A 147 9.24 -3.28 5.24
CA GLN A 147 10.35 -4.25 5.13
C GLN A 147 11.07 -4.17 3.78
N MET A 148 10.33 -4.10 2.67
CA MET A 148 10.92 -3.96 1.33
C MET A 148 11.71 -2.65 1.20
N ILE A 149 11.19 -1.55 1.77
CA ILE A 149 11.87 -0.26 1.79
C ILE A 149 13.17 -0.33 2.59
N ASN A 150 13.15 -0.94 3.79
CA ASN A 150 14.34 -1.08 4.64
C ASN A 150 15.42 -1.95 3.99
N GLN A 151 15.05 -3.01 3.26
CA GLN A 151 16.00 -3.90 2.57
C GLN A 151 16.69 -3.26 1.36
N LEU A 152 16.10 -2.21 0.78
CA LEU A 152 16.68 -1.46 -0.33
C LEU A 152 17.86 -0.56 0.09
N GLY A 153 18.09 -0.41 1.40
CA GLY A 153 18.94 0.64 1.97
C GLY A 153 18.35 2.03 1.67
N ASN A 154 18.91 3.10 2.24
CA ASN A 154 18.45 4.50 2.12
C ASN A 154 18.48 5.09 0.68
N SER A 155 18.45 4.25 -0.36
CA SER A 155 18.04 4.61 -1.70
C SER A 155 16.52 4.81 -1.73
N THR A 156 16.01 5.76 -0.94
CA THR A 156 14.60 6.20 -0.82
C THR A 156 14.01 6.71 -2.16
N VAL A 157 14.80 6.71 -3.23
CA VAL A 157 14.56 7.34 -4.54
C VAL A 157 13.42 6.69 -5.33
N VAL A 158 12.79 5.62 -4.83
CA VAL A 158 11.96 4.73 -5.65
C VAL A 158 10.49 4.73 -5.25
N LEU A 159 10.02 5.66 -4.42
CA LEU A 159 8.71 5.49 -3.75
C LEU A 159 7.58 6.44 -4.13
N SER A 160 7.79 7.44 -4.99
CA SER A 160 6.67 8.36 -5.29
C SER A 160 6.74 8.93 -6.69
N GLN A 161 6.48 8.08 -7.67
CA GLN A 161 5.62 8.53 -8.76
C GLN A 161 4.30 7.78 -8.55
N PRO A 162 3.30 8.37 -7.88
CA PRO A 162 1.93 7.88 -8.00
C PRO A 162 1.59 7.84 -9.49
N GLN A 163 1.53 6.64 -10.08
CA GLN A 163 1.01 6.48 -11.44
C GLN A 163 -0.52 6.56 -11.42
N LEU A 164 -1.15 6.19 -10.29
CA LEU A 164 -2.56 6.44 -9.98
C LEU A 164 -2.72 7.64 -9.04
N ARG A 165 -3.66 8.53 -9.34
CA ARG A 165 -4.16 9.52 -8.38
C ARG A 165 -4.91 8.75 -7.28
N GLU A 166 -4.38 8.73 -6.07
CA GLU A 166 -4.95 7.90 -4.97
C GLU A 166 -6.42 8.23 -4.68
N ALA A 167 -6.82 9.48 -4.88
CA ALA A 167 -8.22 9.91 -4.90
C ALA A 167 -9.07 8.99 -5.76
N LEU A 168 -8.64 8.62 -6.96
CA LEU A 168 -9.49 7.87 -7.87
C LEU A 168 -9.88 6.51 -7.29
N ILE A 169 -8.99 5.86 -6.54
CA ILE A 169 -9.31 4.62 -5.82
C ILE A 169 -10.32 4.92 -4.72
N VAL A 170 -10.12 6.00 -3.96
CA VAL A 170 -11.03 6.42 -2.87
C VAL A 170 -12.42 6.77 -3.40
N PHE A 171 -12.51 7.53 -4.48
CA PHE A 171 -13.75 7.95 -5.12
C PHE A 171 -14.40 6.84 -5.96
N ALA A 172 -13.68 5.76 -6.29
CA ALA A 172 -14.27 4.56 -6.88
C ALA A 172 -14.96 3.69 -5.82
N GLU A 173 -14.31 3.50 -4.67
CA GLU A 173 -14.73 2.50 -3.66
C GLU A 173 -15.67 3.06 -2.58
N LEU A 174 -15.53 4.34 -2.19
CA LEU A 174 -16.41 4.94 -1.18
C LEU A 174 -17.80 5.22 -1.75
N HIS A 175 -18.85 5.10 -0.95
CA HIS A 175 -20.22 5.46 -1.35
C HIS A 175 -20.47 6.97 -1.24
N ASP A 176 -21.51 7.48 -1.90
CA ASP A 176 -21.81 8.93 -1.90
C ASP A 176 -22.00 9.49 -0.49
N ARG A 177 -22.63 8.70 0.40
CA ARG A 177 -22.80 9.06 1.82
C ARG A 177 -21.47 9.15 2.57
N ASP A 178 -20.47 8.36 2.17
CA ASP A 178 -19.14 8.40 2.78
C ASP A 178 -18.40 9.66 2.32
N LEU A 179 -18.52 10.01 1.04
CA LEU A 179 -17.96 11.25 0.49
C LEU A 179 -18.62 12.48 1.13
N ASP A 180 -19.95 12.51 1.23
CA ASP A 180 -20.70 13.53 1.96
C ASP A 180 -20.21 13.68 3.40
N TRP A 181 -19.96 12.54 4.06
CA TRP A 181 -19.45 12.53 5.41
C TRP A 181 -18.03 13.09 5.48
N LEU A 182 -17.12 12.73 4.55
CA LEU A 182 -15.76 13.28 4.50
C LEU A 182 -15.77 14.81 4.33
N ILE A 183 -16.61 15.32 3.44
CA ILE A 183 -16.80 16.77 3.22
C ILE A 183 -17.28 17.46 4.50
N THR A 184 -18.26 16.87 5.18
CA THR A 184 -18.86 17.44 6.40
C THR A 184 -17.94 17.31 7.62
N ALA A 185 -17.12 16.25 7.65
CA ALA A 185 -16.21 15.96 8.74
C ALA A 185 -14.89 16.71 8.64
N GLY A 186 -14.47 17.03 7.41
CA GLY A 186 -13.27 17.78 7.13
C GLY A 186 -13.49 19.29 7.09
N ARG A 187 -12.38 20.02 7.00
CA ARG A 187 -12.34 21.45 6.76
C ARG A 187 -11.37 21.72 5.62
N VAL A 188 -11.74 22.62 4.71
CA VAL A 188 -10.78 23.14 3.74
C VAL A 188 -9.83 24.10 4.43
N GLU A 189 -8.55 23.80 4.36
CA GLU A 189 -7.48 24.67 4.81
C GLU A 189 -6.56 24.99 3.63
N GLN A 190 -6.09 26.24 3.58
CA GLN A 190 -5.08 26.68 2.63
C GLN A 190 -3.76 26.80 3.38
N PHE A 191 -2.71 26.25 2.79
CA PHE A 191 -1.37 26.27 3.33
C PHE A 191 -0.44 26.95 2.32
N PRO A 192 0.33 27.97 2.73
CA PRO A 192 1.29 28.60 1.85
C PRO A 192 2.43 27.64 1.51
N ALA A 193 3.19 27.93 0.46
CA ALA A 193 4.39 27.18 0.11
C ALA A 193 5.35 26.99 1.30
N ASN A 194 6.06 25.85 1.34
CA ASN A 194 7.01 25.44 2.39
C ASN A 194 6.40 25.20 3.79
N THR A 195 5.08 25.01 3.89
CA THR A 195 4.42 24.65 5.15
C THR A 195 4.54 23.15 5.41
N VAL A 196 4.98 22.76 6.61
CA VAL A 196 5.03 21.36 7.05
C VAL A 196 3.64 20.89 7.46
N LEU A 197 3.06 19.94 6.72
CA LEU A 197 1.76 19.33 7.01
C LEU A 197 1.88 18.12 7.94
N ILE A 198 2.90 17.30 7.72
CA ILE A 198 3.25 16.12 8.51
C ILE A 198 4.74 16.21 8.80
N ARG A 199 5.14 15.93 10.05
CA ARG A 199 6.53 15.97 10.48
C ARG A 199 6.98 14.55 10.85
N SER A 200 8.13 14.15 10.33
CA SER A 200 8.74 12.86 10.66
C SER A 200 8.89 12.69 12.18
N GLY A 201 8.57 11.50 12.68
CA GLY A 201 8.64 11.15 14.09
C GLY A 201 7.54 11.75 14.97
N ARG A 202 6.62 12.57 14.43
CA ARG A 202 5.46 13.10 15.17
C ARG A 202 4.20 12.29 14.87
N PRO A 203 3.29 12.13 15.85
CA PRO A 203 1.98 11.56 15.58
C PRO A 203 1.24 12.37 14.52
N ILE A 204 0.69 11.69 13.52
CA ILE A 204 -0.19 12.33 12.54
C ILE A 204 -1.58 12.49 13.17
N GLU A 205 -2.08 13.72 13.14
CA GLU A 205 -3.33 14.12 13.80
C GLU A 205 -4.51 14.28 12.83
N SER A 206 -4.28 14.21 11.52
CA SER A 206 -5.31 14.40 10.50
C SER A 206 -4.98 13.62 9.24
N LEU A 207 -6.03 13.17 8.56
CA LEU A 207 -5.98 12.77 7.16
C LEU A 207 -6.10 14.04 6.31
N TYR A 208 -5.34 14.15 5.23
CA TYR A 208 -5.46 15.24 4.27
C TYR A 208 -5.74 14.68 2.88
N ILE A 209 -6.68 15.30 2.17
CA ILE A 209 -6.88 15.07 0.73
C ILE A 209 -6.45 16.35 0.02
N LEU A 210 -5.48 16.24 -0.90
CA LEU A 210 -4.98 17.39 -1.65
C LEU A 210 -6.01 17.82 -2.70
N LEU A 211 -6.60 18.99 -2.54
CA LEU A 211 -7.66 19.52 -3.42
C LEU A 211 -7.07 20.38 -4.54
N ASP A 212 -5.94 21.04 -4.27
CA ASP A 212 -5.22 21.90 -5.19
C ASP A 212 -3.77 22.11 -4.73
N GLY A 213 -2.86 22.37 -5.66
CA GLY A 213 -1.42 22.50 -5.41
C GLY A 213 -0.65 21.17 -5.38
N SER A 214 0.53 21.19 -4.75
CA SER A 214 1.45 20.05 -4.68
C SER A 214 2.25 20.03 -3.38
N VAL A 215 2.63 18.82 -2.95
CA VAL A 215 3.45 18.60 -1.75
C VAL A 215 4.67 17.73 -2.08
N THR A 216 5.73 17.87 -1.29
CA THR A 216 6.94 17.06 -1.34
C THR A 216 7.02 16.13 -0.12
N LEU A 217 7.49 14.91 -0.35
CA LEU A 217 7.76 13.89 0.66
C LEU A 217 9.26 13.83 0.90
N ASN A 218 9.67 14.00 2.16
CA ASN A 218 11.06 14.04 2.56
C ASN A 218 11.32 13.02 3.67
N ALA A 219 12.44 12.30 3.60
CA ALA A 219 12.85 11.35 4.64
C ALA A 219 14.30 11.59 5.04
N ALA A 220 14.65 11.27 6.29
CA ALA A 220 16.03 11.39 6.77
C ALA A 220 16.94 10.38 6.04
N GLU A 221 18.14 10.82 5.64
CA GLU A 221 19.08 10.00 4.87
C GLU A 221 19.84 8.96 5.71
N THR A 222 19.69 8.95 7.04
CA THR A 222 20.46 8.11 7.97
C THR A 222 19.62 7.59 9.14
N GLU A 223 19.87 6.32 9.54
CA GLU A 223 19.35 5.72 10.76
C GLU A 223 19.91 6.47 11.98
N TYR A 224 19.14 7.42 12.49
CA TYR A 224 19.39 7.95 13.82
C TYR A 224 18.56 7.18 14.83
N ASN A 225 19.17 6.89 15.98
CA ASN A 225 18.50 6.31 17.14
C ASN A 225 17.18 7.08 17.40
N PRO A 226 16.03 6.40 17.55
CA PRO A 226 14.73 7.04 17.81
C PRO A 226 14.74 8.01 18.99
N LEU A 227 15.59 7.76 20.00
CA LEU A 227 15.80 8.68 21.12
C LEU A 227 16.46 9.98 20.66
N SER A 228 17.50 9.91 19.83
CA SER A 228 18.18 11.09 19.29
C SER A 228 17.24 11.97 18.47
N GLN A 229 16.29 11.37 17.72
CA GLN A 229 15.26 12.09 16.96
C GLN A 229 14.22 12.76 17.87
N ALA A 230 13.85 12.12 18.98
CA ALA A 230 12.92 12.72 19.94
C ALA A 230 13.52 13.98 20.61
N PHE A 231 14.83 13.98 20.85
CA PHE A 231 15.54 15.09 21.49
C PHE A 231 16.02 16.18 20.52
N SER A 232 16.33 15.88 19.25
CA SER A 232 16.68 16.90 18.26
C SER A 232 15.51 17.84 17.92
N ASN A 233 14.27 17.40 18.16
CA ASN A 233 13.07 18.21 17.98
C ASN A 233 12.75 19.15 19.16
N LEU A 234 13.56 19.13 20.24
CA LEU A 234 13.39 19.96 21.44
C LEU A 234 14.41 21.10 21.53
N GLU A 235 15.51 21.03 20.78
CA GLU A 235 16.50 22.09 20.72
C GLU A 235 16.34 22.85 19.39
N ASP A 236 16.28 24.17 19.45
CA ASP A 236 16.48 25.07 18.29
C ASP A 236 17.95 25.02 17.81
N SER A 237 18.57 23.85 17.79
CA SER A 237 19.96 23.67 17.39
C SER A 237 20.05 23.45 15.87
N GLU A 238 20.97 24.18 15.26
CA GLU A 238 21.30 24.24 13.81
C GLU A 238 21.75 22.89 13.20
N ASN A 239 21.51 21.76 13.87
CA ASN A 239 21.64 20.44 13.27
C ASN A 239 20.44 20.19 12.36
N GLN A 240 20.46 20.82 11.18
CA GLN A 240 19.53 20.50 10.10
C GLN A 240 19.60 19.00 9.82
N VAL A 241 18.55 18.28 10.20
CA VAL A 241 18.31 16.92 9.73
C VAL A 241 18.30 17.01 8.21
N PHE A 242 19.28 16.41 7.55
CA PHE A 242 19.31 16.32 6.08
C PHE A 242 18.19 15.38 5.66
N GLU A 243 17.00 15.95 5.46
CA GLU A 243 15.87 15.29 4.83
C GLU A 243 16.03 15.41 3.32
N LYS A 244 15.90 14.30 2.61
CA LYS A 244 15.97 14.25 1.17
C LYS A 244 14.59 14.08 0.58
N GLU A 245 14.25 14.95 -0.37
CA GLU A 245 13.07 14.78 -1.21
C GLU A 245 13.17 13.45 -1.95
N PHE A 246 12.13 12.64 -1.82
CA PHE A 246 12.03 11.36 -2.51
C PHE A 246 10.70 11.18 -3.25
N GLY A 247 9.82 12.18 -3.17
CA GLY A 247 8.49 12.08 -3.71
C GLY A 247 7.77 13.41 -3.83
N ARG A 248 6.80 13.45 -4.73
CA ARG A 248 5.82 14.52 -4.83
C ARG A 248 4.43 13.93 -4.95
N LEU A 249 3.47 14.67 -4.43
CA LEU A 249 2.05 14.36 -4.54
C LEU A 249 1.30 15.59 -5.05
N TRP A 250 0.20 15.35 -5.74
CA TRP A 250 -0.59 16.34 -6.47
C TRP A 250 -2.08 16.25 -6.13
N ARG A 251 -2.86 17.18 -6.66
CA ARG A 251 -4.32 17.19 -6.56
C ARG A 251 -4.91 15.78 -6.76
N GLY A 252 -5.63 15.33 -5.73
CA GLY A 252 -6.21 13.99 -5.61
C GLY A 252 -5.46 13.07 -4.65
N ASP A 253 -4.21 13.33 -4.31
CA ASP A 253 -3.48 12.42 -3.43
C ASP A 253 -3.91 12.54 -1.96
N ILE A 254 -3.78 11.45 -1.23
CA ILE A 254 -4.13 11.37 0.19
C ILE A 254 -2.86 11.30 1.04
N LEU A 255 -2.94 11.90 2.21
CA LEU A 255 -1.84 12.03 3.16
C LEU A 255 -2.31 11.69 4.56
N GLY A 256 -1.46 11.03 5.33
CA GLY A 256 -1.73 10.78 6.75
C GLY A 256 -2.76 9.66 6.98
N GLU A 257 -2.81 8.71 6.05
CA GLU A 257 -3.67 7.53 6.02
C GLU A 257 -3.11 6.36 6.86
N THR A 258 -1.79 6.28 6.97
CA THR A 258 -1.09 5.20 7.71
C THR A 258 -1.45 5.09 9.20
N PRO A 259 -1.71 6.15 9.98
CA PRO A 259 -2.02 6.04 11.41
C PRO A 259 -3.36 5.37 11.71
N PHE A 260 -4.19 5.14 10.68
CA PHE A 260 -5.44 4.42 10.82
C PHE A 260 -5.26 2.91 10.77
N ILE A 261 -4.09 2.41 10.38
CA ILE A 261 -3.75 0.98 10.34
C ILE A 261 -2.52 0.67 11.21
N GLU A 262 -1.59 1.61 11.35
CA GLU A 262 -0.35 1.44 12.11
C GLU A 262 -0.30 2.32 13.37
N VAL A 263 0.50 1.88 14.34
CA VAL A 263 0.76 2.61 15.59
C VAL A 263 1.97 3.54 15.46
N GLN A 264 2.89 3.28 14.52
CA GLN A 264 4.16 3.99 14.45
C GLN A 264 4.01 5.40 13.84
N PRO A 265 4.72 6.41 14.38
CA PRO A 265 4.82 7.73 13.75
C PRO A 265 5.44 7.62 12.35
N SER A 266 4.95 8.44 11.40
CA SER A 266 5.52 8.44 10.04
C SER A 266 6.99 8.83 10.05
N ALA A 267 7.82 8.11 9.30
CA ALA A 267 9.21 8.47 9.05
C ALA A 267 9.36 9.62 8.03
N VAL A 268 8.25 10.11 7.48
CA VAL A 268 8.22 11.07 6.37
C VAL A 268 7.77 12.45 6.85
N THR A 269 8.47 13.47 6.39
CA THR A 269 8.07 14.87 6.49
C THR A 269 7.41 15.31 5.18
N VAL A 270 6.22 15.88 5.26
CA VAL A 270 5.44 16.37 4.12
C VAL A 270 5.38 17.89 4.16
N LYS A 271 5.80 18.54 3.08
CA LYS A 271 5.81 20.02 2.95
C LYS A 271 5.09 20.45 1.69
N THR A 272 4.34 21.55 1.74
CA THR A 272 3.77 22.16 0.53
C THR A 272 4.89 22.72 -0.36
N LEU A 273 4.82 22.48 -1.67
CA LEU A 273 5.74 23.05 -2.66
C LEU A 273 5.28 24.43 -3.14
N GLU A 274 3.96 24.61 -3.16
CA GLU A 274 3.27 25.83 -3.56
C GLU A 274 2.07 26.05 -2.64
N ASP A 275 1.39 27.19 -2.79
CA ASP A 275 0.15 27.45 -2.08
C ASP A 275 -0.86 26.34 -2.42
N SER A 276 -1.22 25.55 -1.41
CA SER A 276 -1.98 24.31 -1.57
C SER A 276 -3.26 24.35 -0.76
N ARG A 277 -4.32 23.73 -1.28
CA ARG A 277 -5.60 23.59 -0.57
C ARG A 277 -5.85 22.12 -0.26
N VAL A 278 -6.23 21.82 0.97
CA VAL A 278 -6.46 20.44 1.42
C VAL A 278 -7.78 20.31 2.15
N LEU A 279 -8.45 19.17 2.01
CA LEU A 279 -9.51 18.76 2.91
C LEU A 279 -8.86 18.05 4.10
N LYS A 280 -8.82 18.73 5.24
CA LYS A 280 -8.24 18.19 6.49
C LYS A 280 -9.32 17.55 7.33
N ILE A 281 -9.20 16.26 7.59
CA ILE A 281 -10.13 15.47 8.42
C ILE A 281 -9.43 15.09 9.72
N PRO A 282 -9.89 15.57 10.88
CA PRO A 282 -9.27 15.25 12.16
C PRO A 282 -9.27 13.75 12.45
N ARG A 283 -8.14 13.22 12.92
CA ARG A 283 -7.97 11.79 13.21
C ARG A 283 -9.04 11.26 14.15
N TRP A 284 -9.31 11.95 15.25
CA TRP A 284 -10.31 11.53 16.23
C TRP A 284 -11.71 11.34 15.61
N ARG A 285 -12.06 12.19 14.64
CA ARG A 285 -13.38 12.15 13.97
C ARG A 285 -13.47 10.98 12.99
N LEU A 286 -12.39 10.72 12.25
CA LEU A 286 -12.30 9.55 11.37
C LEU A 286 -12.24 8.24 12.17
N SER A 287 -11.47 8.20 13.26
CA SER A 287 -11.44 7.05 14.18
C SER A 287 -12.81 6.76 14.78
N ALA A 288 -13.56 7.78 15.21
CA ALA A 288 -14.93 7.60 15.69
C ALA A 288 -15.86 7.04 14.60
N LYS A 289 -15.73 7.50 13.36
CA LYS A 289 -16.52 7.01 12.23
C LYS A 289 -16.20 5.55 11.90
N LEU A 290 -14.92 5.17 11.89
CA LEU A 290 -14.48 3.79 11.68
C LEU A 290 -15.01 2.86 12.78
N LEU A 291 -15.07 3.34 14.03
CA LEU A 291 -15.57 2.54 15.16
C LEU A 291 -17.09 2.32 15.13
N HIS A 292 -17.86 3.33 14.71
CA HIS A 292 -19.33 3.31 14.81
C HIS A 292 -20.06 2.94 13.52
N ASP A 293 -19.38 2.95 12.37
CA ASP A 293 -19.96 2.57 11.08
C ASP A 293 -19.09 1.50 10.41
N VAL A 294 -19.45 0.25 10.65
CA VAL A 294 -18.77 -0.93 10.09
C VAL A 294 -18.80 -0.93 8.56
N GLY A 295 -19.88 -0.41 7.94
CA GLY A 295 -19.97 -0.32 6.48
C GLY A 295 -18.95 0.66 5.92
N PHE A 296 -18.82 1.84 6.54
CA PHE A 296 -17.77 2.80 6.20
C PHE A 296 -16.39 2.21 6.47
N ALA A 297 -16.17 1.56 7.62
CA ALA A 297 -14.89 0.94 7.97
C ALA A 297 -14.46 -0.10 6.93
N SER A 298 -15.37 -0.98 6.52
CA SER A 298 -15.13 -1.96 5.46
C SER A 298 -14.66 -1.28 4.17
N ARG A 299 -15.37 -0.28 3.66
CA ARG A 299 -14.98 0.41 2.41
C ARG A 299 -13.69 1.21 2.57
N PHE A 300 -13.48 1.87 3.70
CA PHE A 300 -12.26 2.62 3.98
C PHE A 300 -11.02 1.72 4.09
N TYR A 301 -11.09 0.61 4.83
CA TYR A 301 -9.98 -0.34 4.91
C TYR A 301 -9.73 -1.05 3.59
N ARG A 302 -10.78 -1.30 2.79
CA ARG A 302 -10.62 -1.81 1.42
C ARG A 302 -9.81 -0.85 0.55
N VAL A 303 -10.13 0.45 0.60
CA VAL A 303 -9.35 1.49 -0.08
C VAL A 303 -7.89 1.45 0.34
N LEU A 304 -7.60 1.41 1.64
CA LEU A 304 -6.22 1.33 2.13
C LEU A 304 -5.49 0.07 1.65
N ALA A 305 -6.16 -1.09 1.71
CA ALA A 305 -5.58 -2.33 1.22
C ALA A 305 -5.21 -2.22 -0.26
N ILE A 306 -6.11 -1.71 -1.11
CA ILE A 306 -5.85 -1.52 -2.54
C ILE A 306 -4.68 -0.57 -2.77
N LEU A 307 -4.65 0.58 -2.10
CA LEU A 307 -3.56 1.56 -2.20
C LEU A 307 -2.21 0.96 -1.81
N LEU A 308 -2.17 0.17 -0.73
CA LEU A 308 -0.93 -0.44 -0.25
C LEU A 308 -0.47 -1.58 -1.16
N ALA A 309 -1.39 -2.39 -1.69
CA ALA A 309 -1.06 -3.40 -2.68
C ALA A 309 -0.45 -2.76 -3.93
N ASP A 310 -1.08 -1.70 -4.46
CA ASP A 310 -0.56 -0.95 -5.61
C ASP A 310 0.88 -0.42 -5.37
N LYS A 311 1.11 0.18 -4.20
CA LYS A 311 2.45 0.65 -3.78
C LYS A 311 3.46 -0.52 -3.71
N GLN A 312 3.06 -1.67 -3.18
CA GLN A 312 3.92 -2.86 -3.17
C GLN A 312 4.23 -3.35 -4.58
N GLN A 313 3.25 -3.40 -5.49
CA GLN A 313 3.45 -3.77 -6.88
C GLN A 313 4.48 -2.88 -7.55
N ALA A 314 4.33 -1.57 -7.39
CA ALA A 314 5.20 -0.58 -7.99
C ALA A 314 6.65 -0.77 -7.53
N ILE A 315 6.86 -1.05 -6.24
CA ILE A 315 8.21 -1.33 -5.71
C ILE A 315 8.74 -2.67 -6.23
N ALA A 316 7.93 -3.72 -6.19
CA ALA A 316 8.30 -5.03 -6.67
C ALA A 316 8.73 -4.96 -8.15
N GLN A 317 7.94 -4.31 -9.01
CA GLN A 317 8.32 -4.11 -10.41
C GLN A 317 9.66 -3.39 -10.55
N ARG A 318 9.87 -2.29 -9.81
CA ARG A 318 11.13 -1.53 -9.86
C ARG A 318 12.33 -2.34 -9.35
N LEU A 319 12.13 -3.23 -8.36
CA LEU A 319 13.15 -4.18 -7.90
C LEU A 319 13.57 -5.18 -8.98
N GLY A 320 12.64 -5.53 -9.88
CA GLY A 320 12.84 -6.53 -10.94
C GLY A 320 13.60 -6.02 -12.16
N TYR A 321 13.59 -4.71 -12.39
CA TYR A 321 14.27 -4.09 -13.54
C TYR A 321 15.71 -3.63 -13.25
N GLY A 322 16.23 -3.83 -12.03
CA GLY A 322 17.55 -3.33 -11.62
C GLY A 322 17.57 -1.80 -11.55
N ARG A 323 18.65 -1.22 -11.02
CA ARG A 323 18.85 0.25 -11.03
C ARG A 323 18.78 0.75 -12.47
N VAL A 324 17.61 1.24 -12.90
CA VAL A 324 17.50 2.04 -14.11
C VAL A 324 18.15 3.37 -13.76
N THR A 325 19.46 3.45 -14.03
CA THR A 325 20.07 4.74 -14.32
C THR A 325 19.29 5.26 -15.52
N TYR A 326 18.51 6.32 -15.33
CA TYR A 326 17.72 6.95 -16.39
C TYR A 326 18.61 7.20 -17.61
N SER A 327 18.47 6.37 -18.64
CA SER A 327 18.86 6.75 -19.99
C SER A 327 17.76 7.65 -20.49
N SER A 328 18.00 8.96 -20.45
CA SER A 328 17.16 9.98 -21.07
C SER A 328 16.80 9.57 -22.50
N GLY A 329 15.57 9.11 -22.75
CA GLY A 329 15.14 8.80 -24.12
C GLY A 329 13.96 7.83 -24.33
N GLN A 330 13.43 7.14 -23.31
CA GLN A 330 12.20 6.35 -23.49
C GLN A 330 10.95 7.21 -23.29
N SER A 331 10.02 7.17 -24.26
CA SER A 331 8.74 7.88 -24.20
C SER A 331 7.93 7.39 -23.00
N LEU A 332 7.35 8.35 -22.27
CA LEU A 332 6.47 8.12 -21.12
C LEU A 332 5.28 7.17 -21.44
N GLU A 333 4.93 6.98 -22.71
CA GLU A 333 3.74 6.21 -23.13
C GLU A 333 3.83 4.69 -22.92
N GLU A 334 5.02 4.07 -22.93
CA GLU A 334 5.13 2.61 -22.81
C GLU A 334 4.85 2.08 -21.38
N SER A 335 5.12 2.87 -20.33
CA SER A 335 4.85 2.46 -18.93
C SER A 335 3.35 2.46 -18.58
N PHE A 336 2.54 3.29 -19.24
CA PHE A 336 1.10 3.38 -18.97
C PHE A 336 0.27 2.25 -19.61
N SER A 337 0.84 1.55 -20.60
CA SER A 337 0.09 0.60 -21.43
C SER A 337 -0.29 -0.72 -20.73
N ASN A 338 0.40 -1.08 -19.63
CA ASN A 338 0.18 -2.36 -18.95
C ASN A 338 -0.81 -2.29 -17.77
N GLU A 339 -1.25 -1.11 -17.33
CA GLU A 339 -1.98 -0.95 -16.06
C GLU A 339 -3.47 -0.61 -16.20
N LEU A 340 -3.95 -0.33 -17.42
CA LEU A 340 -5.36 -0.08 -17.67
C LEU A 340 -6.04 -1.35 -18.19
N SER A 341 -6.43 -2.23 -17.26
CA SER A 341 -7.39 -3.29 -17.62
C SER A 341 -8.66 -2.65 -18.19
N THR A 342 -9.30 -3.27 -19.17
CA THR A 342 -10.44 -2.69 -19.91
C THR A 342 -11.69 -2.42 -19.05
N ASN A 343 -11.77 -2.94 -17.82
CA ASN A 343 -12.80 -2.60 -16.81
C ASN A 343 -12.47 -1.32 -15.99
N SER A 344 -11.27 -0.78 -16.09
CA SER A 344 -10.78 0.35 -15.28
C SER A 344 -11.24 1.71 -15.79
N LEU A 345 -11.50 1.87 -17.09
CA LEU A 345 -11.84 3.17 -17.69
C LEU A 345 -13.15 3.74 -17.15
N GLY A 346 -14.16 2.89 -16.93
CA GLY A 346 -15.45 3.30 -16.37
C GLY A 346 -15.36 3.73 -14.89
N GLN A 347 -14.60 2.99 -14.08
CA GLN A 347 -14.39 3.34 -12.67
C GLN A 347 -13.51 4.58 -12.51
N VAL A 348 -12.47 4.74 -13.34
CA VAL A 348 -11.64 5.95 -13.37
C VAL A 348 -12.46 7.18 -13.76
N ALA A 349 -13.33 7.07 -14.77
CA ALA A 349 -14.22 8.15 -15.18
C ALA A 349 -15.22 8.51 -14.07
N LEU A 350 -15.83 7.51 -13.42
CA LEU A 350 -16.74 7.72 -12.29
C LEU A 350 -16.02 8.40 -11.12
N ALA A 351 -14.83 7.90 -10.77
CA ALA A 351 -14.04 8.45 -9.67
C ALA A 351 -13.61 9.90 -9.95
N GLY A 352 -13.21 10.21 -11.19
CA GLY A 352 -12.93 11.57 -11.63
C GLY A 352 -14.15 12.47 -11.51
N ALA A 353 -15.32 12.02 -11.97
CA ALA A 353 -16.57 12.76 -11.86
C ALA A 353 -16.97 13.03 -10.39
N ARG A 354 -16.77 12.05 -9.50
CA ARG A 354 -17.09 12.18 -8.06
C ARG A 354 -16.11 13.11 -7.35
N PHE A 355 -14.83 13.11 -7.73
CA PHE A 355 -13.86 14.08 -7.24
C PHE A 355 -14.23 15.51 -7.68
N GLU A 356 -14.54 15.71 -8.95
CA GLU A 356 -15.00 17.01 -9.48
C GLU A 356 -16.31 17.48 -8.81
N TRP A 357 -17.24 16.57 -8.55
CA TRP A 357 -18.45 16.86 -7.78
C TRP A 357 -18.13 17.32 -6.35
N MET A 358 -17.18 16.67 -5.67
CA MET A 358 -16.74 17.06 -4.33
C MET A 358 -16.14 18.47 -4.35
N LEU A 359 -15.27 18.78 -5.31
CA LEU A 359 -14.65 20.10 -5.43
C LEU A 359 -15.69 21.21 -5.62
N LYS A 360 -16.67 20.99 -6.51
CA LYS A 360 -17.81 21.91 -6.68
C LYS A 360 -18.60 22.12 -5.40
N ARG A 361 -18.86 21.04 -4.65
CA ARG A 361 -19.59 21.11 -3.38
C ARG A 361 -18.84 21.87 -2.29
N ILE A 362 -17.52 21.85 -2.35
CA ILE A 362 -16.63 22.54 -1.42
C ILE A 362 -16.32 23.98 -1.87
N GLY A 363 -16.65 24.34 -3.12
CA GLY A 363 -16.39 25.68 -3.68
C GLY A 363 -14.97 25.87 -4.23
N ILE A 364 -14.37 24.79 -4.73
CA ILE A 364 -13.06 24.81 -5.41
C ILE A 364 -13.32 24.59 -6.90
N GLU A 365 -12.81 25.50 -7.73
CA GLU A 365 -12.88 25.44 -9.19
C GLU A 365 -11.75 24.62 -9.82
#